data_AF-A0A6I4ZQL7-F1
#
_entry.id   AF-A0A6I4ZQL7-F1
#
_cell.length_a   1.000
_cell.length_b   1.000
_cell.length_c   1.000
_cell.angle_alpha   90.00
_cell.angle_beta   90.00
_cell.angle_gamma   90.00
#
_symmetry.space_group_name_H-M   'P 1'
#
loop_
_entity.id
_entity.type
_entity.pdbx_description
1 polymer ?
#
loop_
_entity_poly.entity_id
_entity_poly.type
_entity_poly.pdbx_seq_one_letter_code
_entity_poly.pdbx_strand_id
1 'polypeptide(L)'
;MRKQAPFLGKSTPGRACKAIMGLMRRLMAFFRRGPECRDIRMAASDYIDGDLQMTQAEWVRAHLSGCVACQAFVDTLVETIRLLGTMKREQPAPAGLTDTIRVRIAEEGRLGA
;
A
#
# COMPACT_ATOMS: atom_id res chain seq x y z
N MET A 1 -6.82 -55.56 -4.73
CA MET A 1 -5.85 -55.35 -3.63
C MET A 1 -5.18 -54.00 -3.82
N ARG A 2 -5.46 -53.03 -2.93
CA ARG A 2 -4.96 -51.65 -2.97
C ARG A 2 -3.50 -51.58 -2.54
N LYS A 3 -2.65 -50.85 -3.28
CA LYS A 3 -1.42 -50.27 -2.74
C LYS A 3 -1.62 -48.77 -2.63
N GLN A 4 -1.83 -48.30 -1.41
CA GLN A 4 -1.84 -46.89 -1.03
C GLN A 4 -0.39 -46.45 -0.80
N ALA A 5 0.01 -45.35 -1.43
CA ALA A 5 1.25 -44.64 -1.09
C ALA A 5 1.07 -43.87 0.22
N PRO A 6 2.11 -43.76 1.07
CA PRO A 6 2.01 -43.01 2.32
C PRO A 6 1.99 -41.50 2.06
N PHE A 7 1.02 -40.88 2.72
CA PHE A 7 0.74 -39.46 2.82
C PHE A 7 1.98 -38.70 3.34
N LEU A 8 2.56 -37.81 2.53
CA LEU A 8 3.64 -36.91 2.95
C LEU A 8 3.21 -36.11 4.19
N GLY A 9 4.02 -36.22 5.24
CA GLY A 9 3.79 -35.63 6.55
C GLY A 9 3.73 -34.11 6.50
N LYS A 10 2.56 -33.56 6.82
CA LYS A 10 2.37 -32.19 7.26
C LYS A 10 3.11 -32.00 8.60
N SER A 11 4.34 -31.51 8.52
CA SER A 11 5.16 -31.16 9.68
C SER A 11 4.52 -29.99 10.42
N THR A 12 3.77 -30.26 11.48
CA THR A 12 3.34 -29.21 12.40
C THR A 12 4.57 -28.67 13.14
N PRO A 13 4.88 -27.36 13.05
CA PRO A 13 6.01 -26.80 13.79
C PRO A 13 5.74 -26.94 15.29
N GLY A 14 6.72 -27.50 16.02
CA GLY A 14 6.64 -27.75 17.45
C GLY A 14 6.36 -26.48 18.26
N ARG A 15 5.86 -26.65 19.51
CA ARG A 15 5.43 -25.54 20.38
C ARG A 15 6.50 -24.46 20.58
N ALA A 16 7.78 -24.84 20.56
CA ALA A 16 8.92 -23.92 20.62
C ALA A 16 9.02 -22.99 19.39
N CYS A 17 8.73 -23.49 18.19
CA CYS A 17 8.76 -22.69 16.96
C CYS A 17 7.63 -21.65 16.94
N LYS A 18 6.44 -21.98 17.44
CA LYS A 18 5.34 -21.01 17.62
C LYS A 18 5.67 -19.91 18.63
N ALA A 19 6.37 -20.24 19.71
CA ALA A 19 6.79 -19.28 20.73
C ALA A 19 7.88 -18.32 20.21
N ILE A 20 8.88 -18.85 19.46
CA ILE A 20 9.92 -18.06 18.80
C ILE A 20 9.30 -17.11 17.76
N MET A 21 8.37 -17.60 16.94
CA MET A 21 7.63 -16.77 15.97
C MET A 21 6.80 -15.67 16.64
N GLY A 22 6.22 -15.94 17.81
CA GLY A 22 5.47 -14.96 18.62
C GLY A 22 6.36 -13.89 19.25
N LEU A 23 7.54 -14.27 19.76
CA LEU A 23 8.54 -13.36 20.30
C LEU A 23 9.17 -12.49 19.20
N MET A 24 9.48 -13.09 18.05
CA MET A 24 9.95 -12.37 16.86
C MET A 24 8.89 -11.37 16.37
N ARG A 25 7.60 -11.74 16.36
CA ARG A 25 6.50 -10.79 16.07
C ARG A 25 6.43 -9.62 17.06
N ARG A 26 6.71 -9.85 18.35
CA ARG A 26 6.72 -8.80 19.39
C ARG A 26 7.95 -7.89 19.31
N LEU A 27 9.13 -8.46 19.05
CA LEU A 27 10.36 -7.70 18.80
C LEU A 27 10.28 -6.88 17.51
N MET A 28 9.74 -7.46 16.44
CA MET A 28 9.45 -6.73 15.21
C MET A 28 8.36 -5.66 15.41
N ALA A 29 7.45 -5.85 16.37
CA ALA A 29 6.48 -4.81 16.71
C ALA A 29 7.08 -3.61 17.46
N PHE A 30 8.24 -3.78 18.09
CA PHE A 30 8.96 -2.74 18.79
C PHE A 30 9.59 -1.71 17.84
N PHE A 31 10.06 -2.14 16.67
CA PHE A 31 10.53 -1.24 15.60
C PHE A 31 9.40 -0.55 14.80
N ARG A 32 8.11 -0.83 15.10
CA ARG A 32 6.95 -0.26 14.37
C ARG A 32 6.52 1.14 14.84
N ARG A 33 7.22 1.78 15.78
CA ARG A 33 6.79 3.05 16.42
C ARG A 33 7.93 4.02 16.72
N GLY A 34 8.88 4.18 15.80
CA GLY A 34 9.75 5.37 15.83
C GLY A 34 8.95 6.62 15.44
N PRO A 35 9.28 7.82 15.95
CA PRO A 35 8.64 9.07 15.53
C PRO A 35 8.69 9.26 14.01
N GLU A 36 9.78 8.81 13.38
CA GLU A 36 9.98 8.90 11.93
C GLU A 36 9.03 8.03 11.11
N CYS A 37 8.50 6.91 11.64
CA CYS A 37 7.62 6.03 10.86
C CYS A 37 6.32 6.72 10.44
N ARG A 38 5.85 7.70 11.23
CA ARG A 38 4.67 8.49 10.88
C ARG A 38 4.96 9.38 9.69
N ASP A 39 6.07 10.10 9.75
CA ASP A 39 6.48 11.08 8.76
C ASP A 39 6.81 10.38 7.42
N ILE A 40 7.44 9.21 7.47
CA ILE A 40 7.70 8.36 6.29
C ILE A 40 6.40 7.91 5.62
N ARG A 41 5.38 7.53 6.41
CA ARG A 41 4.08 7.13 5.85
C ARG A 41 3.34 8.31 5.22
N MET A 42 3.50 9.51 5.78
CA MET A 42 2.92 10.72 5.21
C MET A 42 3.61 11.09 3.89
N ALA A 43 4.94 10.93 3.81
CA ALA A 43 5.73 11.20 2.61
C ALA A 43 5.69 10.08 1.55
N ALA A 44 4.98 8.97 1.81
CA ALA A 44 5.05 7.77 0.99
C ALA A 44 4.46 7.96 -0.42
N SER A 45 3.35 8.70 -0.56
CA SER A 45 2.77 8.97 -1.88
C SER A 45 3.70 9.84 -2.71
N ASP A 46 4.12 10.99 -2.18
CA ASP A 46 5.07 11.90 -2.85
C ASP A 46 6.39 11.19 -3.21
N TYR A 47 6.85 10.26 -2.35
CA TYR A 47 8.02 9.43 -2.64
C TYR A 47 7.81 8.49 -3.83
N ILE A 48 6.65 7.84 -3.92
CA ILE A 48 6.29 6.93 -5.03
C ILE A 48 6.14 7.72 -6.34
N ASP A 49 5.51 8.89 -6.26
CA ASP A 49 5.25 9.75 -7.41
C ASP A 49 6.52 10.51 -7.88
N GLY A 50 7.56 10.54 -7.05
CA GLY A 50 8.84 11.20 -7.35
C GLY A 50 8.82 12.72 -7.09
N ASP A 51 7.85 13.20 -6.33
CA ASP A 51 7.59 14.62 -6.06
C ASP A 51 8.37 15.17 -4.85
N LEU A 52 9.12 14.32 -4.14
CA LEU A 52 9.99 14.75 -3.05
C LEU A 52 11.29 15.40 -3.56
N GLN A 53 11.76 16.41 -2.83
CA GLN A 53 13.10 16.94 -3.02
C GLN A 53 14.15 15.85 -2.77
N MET A 54 15.30 15.93 -3.44
CA MET A 54 16.35 14.90 -3.37
C MET A 54 16.74 14.51 -1.94
N THR A 55 16.91 15.50 -1.07
CA THR A 55 17.28 15.29 0.35
C THR A 55 16.19 14.55 1.14
N GLN A 56 14.92 14.83 0.85
CA GLN A 56 13.78 14.14 1.47
C GLN A 56 13.64 12.72 0.93
N ALA A 57 13.83 12.51 -0.37
CA ALA A 57 13.78 11.19 -0.98
C ALA A 57 14.90 10.27 -0.45
N GLU A 58 16.10 10.81 -0.22
CA GLU A 58 17.21 10.09 0.41
C GLU A 58 16.91 9.70 1.86
N TRP A 59 16.33 10.61 2.64
CA TRP A 59 15.88 10.34 3.99
C TRP A 59 14.82 9.22 4.03
N VAL A 60 13.82 9.26 3.13
CA VAL A 60 12.83 8.18 3.00
C VAL A 60 13.51 6.87 2.67
N ARG A 61 14.38 6.84 1.65
CA ARG A 61 15.11 5.64 1.22
C ARG A 61 15.93 5.02 2.35
N ALA A 62 16.62 5.84 3.14
CA ALA A 62 17.39 5.39 4.29
C ALA A 62 16.50 4.68 5.33
N HIS A 63 15.35 5.27 5.68
CA HIS A 63 14.43 4.64 6.62
C HIS A 63 13.84 3.34 6.08
N LEU A 64 13.45 3.29 4.80
CA LEU A 64 12.88 2.09 4.18
C LEU A 64 13.87 0.91 4.21
N SER A 65 15.17 1.17 4.05
CA SER A 65 16.21 0.13 4.16
C SER A 65 16.33 -0.50 5.56
N GLY A 66 15.94 0.22 6.61
CA GLY A 66 16.05 -0.22 8.00
C GLY A 66 14.73 -0.65 8.64
N CYS A 67 13.58 -0.28 8.05
CA CYS A 67 12.26 -0.49 8.65
C CYS A 67 11.36 -1.36 7.77
N VAL A 68 11.34 -2.66 8.05
CA VAL A 68 10.51 -3.66 7.35
C VAL A 68 9.02 -3.29 7.32
N ALA A 69 8.52 -2.65 8.37
CA ALA A 69 7.12 -2.25 8.45
C ALA A 69 6.76 -1.09 7.51
N CYS A 70 7.68 -0.13 7.33
CA CYS A 70 7.49 0.97 6.38
C CYS A 70 7.74 0.51 4.94
N GLN A 71 8.72 -0.38 4.72
CA GLN A 71 8.91 -1.02 3.41
C GLN A 71 7.64 -1.74 2.94
N ALA A 72 7.09 -2.63 3.78
CA ALA A 72 5.86 -3.36 3.44
C ALA A 72 4.65 -2.43 3.18
N PHE A 73 4.60 -1.27 3.86
CA PHE A 73 3.56 -0.27 3.63
C PHE A 73 3.71 0.37 2.24
N VAL A 74 4.91 0.82 1.87
CA VAL A 74 5.20 1.40 0.55
C VAL A 74 4.96 0.37 -0.55
N ASP A 75 5.41 -0.87 -0.37
CA ASP A 75 5.18 -1.95 -1.34
C ASP A 75 3.68 -2.19 -1.58
N THR A 76 2.87 -2.13 -0.51
CA THR A 76 1.41 -2.27 -0.63
C THR A 76 0.78 -1.12 -1.43
N LEU A 77 1.26 0.11 -1.25
CA LEU A 77 0.79 1.26 -2.02
C LEU A 77 1.15 1.11 -3.50
N VAL A 78 2.41 0.75 -3.80
CA VAL A 78 2.89 0.49 -5.17
C VAL A 78 2.05 -0.60 -5.84
N GLU A 79 1.78 -1.69 -5.13
CA GLU A 79 0.96 -2.79 -5.66
C GLU A 79 -0.50 -2.35 -5.89
N THR A 80 -1.06 -1.54 -5.00
CA THR A 80 -2.41 -0.97 -5.18
C THR A 80 -2.47 -0.11 -6.44
N ILE A 81 -1.50 0.79 -6.62
CA ILE A 81 -1.38 1.65 -7.82
C ILE A 81 -1.25 0.78 -9.08
N ARG A 82 -0.41 -0.25 -9.03
CA ARG A 82 -0.23 -1.19 -10.14
C ARG A 82 -1.55 -1.89 -10.50
N LEU A 83 -2.27 -2.43 -9.51
CA LEU A 83 -3.55 -3.11 -9.71
C LEU A 83 -4.60 -2.17 -10.32
N LEU A 84 -4.72 -0.95 -9.79
CA LEU A 84 -5.60 0.08 -10.34
C LEU A 84 -5.22 0.43 -11.80
N GLY A 85 -3.93 0.52 -12.09
CA GLY A 85 -3.42 0.78 -13.44
C GLY A 85 -3.73 -0.34 -14.45
N THR A 86 -3.95 -1.58 -13.98
CA THR A 86 -4.37 -2.70 -14.85
C THR A 86 -5.86 -2.78 -15.12
N MET A 87 -6.68 -1.99 -14.42
CA MET A 87 -8.12 -2.00 -14.64
C MET A 87 -8.46 -1.47 -16.04
N LYS A 88 -9.52 -2.03 -16.63
CA LYS A 88 -10.01 -1.56 -17.94
C LYS A 88 -10.38 -0.09 -17.79
N ARG A 89 -9.74 0.77 -18.59
CA ARG A 89 -10.19 2.16 -18.69
C ARG A 89 -11.63 2.16 -19.17
N GLU A 90 -12.48 2.84 -18.40
CA GLU A 90 -13.86 3.10 -18.79
C GLU A 90 -13.86 3.86 -20.12
N GLN A 91 -14.96 3.71 -20.87
CA GLN A 91 -15.11 4.37 -22.15
C GLN A 91 -14.88 5.89 -22.00
N PRO A 92 -14.29 6.54 -23.02
CA PRO A 92 -14.13 7.99 -23.00
C PRO A 92 -15.47 8.64 -22.74
N ALA A 93 -15.48 9.67 -21.90
CA ALA A 93 -16.68 10.42 -21.59
C ALA A 93 -17.36 10.91 -22.89
N PRO A 94 -18.70 10.96 -22.93
CA PRO A 94 -19.42 11.57 -24.05
C PRO A 94 -18.87 12.97 -24.36
N ALA A 95 -18.76 13.28 -25.64
CA ALA A 95 -18.32 14.61 -26.08
C ALA A 95 -19.22 15.70 -25.46
N GLY A 96 -18.62 16.77 -24.96
CA GLY A 96 -19.34 17.89 -24.34
C GLY A 96 -19.90 17.63 -22.94
N LEU A 97 -19.62 16.48 -22.31
CA LEU A 97 -20.07 16.20 -20.93
C LEU A 97 -19.58 17.29 -19.96
N THR A 98 -18.29 17.63 -20.02
CA THR A 98 -17.70 18.66 -19.15
C THR A 98 -18.37 20.01 -19.34
N ASP A 99 -18.65 20.41 -20.58
CA ASP A 99 -19.29 21.69 -20.88
C ASP A 99 -20.74 21.71 -20.38
N THR A 100 -21.47 20.60 -20.57
CA THR A 100 -22.84 20.43 -20.09
C THR A 100 -22.91 20.54 -18.56
N ILE A 101 -22.01 19.87 -17.85
CA ILE A 101 -21.92 19.94 -16.39
C ILE A 101 -21.60 21.37 -15.93
N ARG A 102 -20.62 22.03 -16.57
CA ARG A 102 -20.24 23.42 -16.22
C ARG A 102 -21.40 24.39 -16.41
N VAL A 103 -22.14 24.28 -17.50
CA VAL A 103 -23.33 25.11 -17.76
C VAL A 103 -24.36 24.91 -16.65
N ARG A 104 -24.68 23.65 -16.31
CA ARG A 104 -25.65 23.34 -15.26
C ARG A 104 -25.25 23.87 -13.88
N ILE A 105 -23.98 23.70 -13.48
CA ILE A 105 -23.48 24.24 -12.20
C ILE A 105 -23.61 25.77 -12.16
N ALA A 106 -23.30 26.45 -13.27
CA ALA A 106 -23.40 27.91 -13.36
C ALA A 106 -24.86 28.41 -13.37
N GLU A 107 -25.81 27.61 -13.84
CA GLU A 107 -27.24 27.91 -13.78
C GLU A 107 -27.80 27.71 -12.37
N GLU A 108 -27.47 26.60 -11.70
CA GLU A 108 -27.90 26.35 -10.32
C GLU A 108 -27.32 27.39 -9.35
N GLY A 109 -26.05 27.75 -9.52
CA GLY A 109 -25.42 28.82 -8.75
C GLY A 109 -26.07 30.19 -8.95
N ARG A 110 -26.79 30.41 -10.07
CA ARG A 110 -27.58 31.62 -10.31
C ARG A 110 -29.00 31.55 -9.74
N LEU A 111 -29.56 30.36 -9.58
CA LEU A 111 -30.91 30.15 -9.01
C LEU A 111 -30.90 30.11 -7.47
N GLY A 112 -29.73 29.89 -6.86
CA GLY A 112 -29.53 29.90 -5.41
C GLY A 112 -29.06 31.24 -4.82
N ALA A 113 -28.99 32.31 -5.62
CA ALA A 113 -28.63 33.68 -5.20
C ALA A 113 -29.84 34.62 -5.34
#